data_AF-A0A1Q3NLL1-F1
#
_entry.id   AF-A0A1Q3NLL1-F1
#
_cell.length_a   1.000
_cell.length_b   1.000
_cell.length_c   1.000
_cell.angle_alpha   90.00
_cell.angle_beta   90.00
_cell.angle_gamma   90.00
#
_symmetry.space_group_name_H-M   'P 1'
#
loop_
_entity.id
_entity.type
_entity.pdbx_description
1 polymer ?
#
loop_
_entity_poly.entity_id
_entity_poly.type
_entity_poly.pdbx_seq_one_letter_code
_entity_poly.pdbx_strand_id
1 'polypeptide(L)'
;MDSTEPTVSKGLSYRTKKVLIITGAIVAALLLAFMVFAILVTPLRQPYRDALAQYNNVIHAGALLGAAGSSLNASGATDEQFNKNIDTARNFVTSLKTENVALGKETVLTTGEGKTLYDAYNAKLQAFITYNTNVLAAMQKVRPVLVLCSQSMTNVSEDVKAAAAVRTCSDKLNALGGIPDADYTQLVVSFQAEYAKLATTLEQLATTDPADTAMIQDLTQQRTDTLAAINAASTTFSENVQSTRKTILTTDTQQKLEDYLKTHSSVVGV
;
A
#
# COMPACT_ATOMS: atom_id res chain seq x y z
N MET A 1 -43.12 67.64 46.19
CA MET A 1 -42.01 67.26 45.31
C MET A 1 -42.13 65.77 45.04
N ASP A 2 -42.00 65.47 43.77
CA ASP A 2 -41.96 64.18 43.09
C ASP A 2 -43.19 63.29 42.93
N SER A 3 -43.35 62.97 41.64
CA SER A 3 -44.31 62.12 40.96
C SER A 3 -43.57 60.86 40.57
N THR A 4 -44.20 59.68 40.60
CA THR A 4 -44.10 58.70 39.51
C THR A 4 -45.10 57.55 39.68
N GLU A 5 -45.53 57.07 38.52
CA GLU A 5 -46.71 56.28 38.18
C GLU A 5 -46.73 54.82 38.66
N PRO A 6 -47.91 54.17 38.65
CA PRO A 6 -48.02 52.72 38.77
C PRO A 6 -47.74 52.04 37.43
N THR A 7 -46.74 51.16 37.36
CA THR A 7 -46.60 50.23 36.23
C THR A 7 -47.32 48.92 36.52
N VAL A 8 -48.34 48.67 35.71
CA VAL A 8 -49.22 47.51 35.70
C VAL A 8 -48.42 46.22 35.39
N SER A 9 -48.36 45.28 36.32
CA SER A 9 -48.08 43.87 36.00
C SER A 9 -49.36 43.22 35.49
N LYS A 10 -49.51 43.15 34.16
CA LYS A 10 -50.56 42.33 33.52
C LYS A 10 -50.24 40.86 33.76
N GLY A 11 -50.90 40.25 34.74
CA GLY A 11 -50.89 38.81 34.90
C GLY A 11 -51.37 38.12 33.63
N LEU A 12 -50.61 37.13 33.14
CA LEU A 12 -51.01 36.30 32.00
C LEU A 12 -52.38 35.64 32.26
N SER A 13 -53.30 35.84 31.32
CA SER A 13 -54.64 35.23 31.29
C SER A 13 -54.58 33.69 31.42
N TYR A 14 -55.59 33.13 32.08
CA TYR A 14 -55.74 31.69 32.38
C TYR A 14 -55.66 30.78 31.14
N ARG A 15 -56.04 31.26 29.95
CA ARG A 15 -55.85 30.51 28.68
C ARG A 15 -54.39 30.41 28.23
N THR A 16 -53.59 31.46 28.44
CA THR A 16 -52.17 31.51 28.07
C THR A 16 -51.33 30.60 28.98
N LYS A 17 -51.71 30.45 30.26
CA LYS A 17 -51.07 29.51 31.20
C LYS A 17 -51.27 28.04 30.81
N LYS A 18 -52.46 27.63 30.35
CA LYS A 18 -52.69 26.24 29.89
C LYS A 18 -51.96 25.91 28.59
N VAL A 19 -51.89 26.86 27.64
CA VAL A 19 -51.10 26.67 26.40
C VAL A 19 -49.61 26.57 26.72
N LEU A 20 -49.04 27.45 27.55
CA LEU A 20 -47.62 27.38 27.96
C LEU A 20 -47.24 26.11 28.73
N ILE A 21 -48.13 25.58 29.58
CA ILE A 21 -47.89 24.34 30.32
C ILE A 21 -47.96 23.11 29.40
N ILE A 22 -48.87 23.11 28.42
CA ILE A 22 -48.99 22.00 27.44
C ILE A 22 -47.80 22.02 26.46
N THR A 23 -47.37 23.18 25.96
CA THR A 23 -46.18 23.27 25.09
C THR A 23 -44.89 22.98 25.86
N GLY A 24 -44.78 23.40 27.13
CA GLY A 24 -43.65 23.09 28.01
C GLY A 24 -43.53 21.60 28.35
N ALA A 25 -44.66 20.90 28.57
CA ALA A 25 -44.68 19.47 28.80
C ALA A 25 -44.29 18.66 27.55
N ILE A 26 -44.67 19.11 26.35
CA ILE A 26 -44.28 18.48 25.08
C ILE A 26 -42.78 18.67 24.81
N VAL A 27 -42.22 19.86 25.05
CA VAL A 27 -40.78 20.13 24.89
C VAL A 27 -39.94 19.39 25.94
N ALA A 28 -40.40 19.29 27.19
CA ALA A 28 -39.72 18.50 28.23
C ALA A 28 -39.80 16.99 27.96
N ALA A 29 -40.93 16.47 27.46
CA ALA A 29 -41.07 15.08 27.05
C ALA A 29 -40.21 14.75 25.81
N LEU A 30 -40.09 15.66 24.85
CA LEU A 30 -39.19 15.52 23.70
C LEU A 30 -37.73 15.55 24.12
N LEU A 31 -37.32 16.44 25.04
CA LEU A 31 -35.96 16.48 25.59
C LEU A 31 -35.62 15.22 26.41
N LEU A 32 -36.57 14.71 27.20
CA LEU A 32 -36.39 13.44 27.92
C LEU A 32 -36.36 12.24 26.97
N ALA A 33 -37.20 12.22 25.93
CA ALA A 33 -37.13 11.21 24.88
C ALA A 33 -35.81 11.28 24.11
N PHE A 34 -35.27 12.48 23.84
CA PHE A 34 -33.96 12.67 23.21
C PHE A 34 -32.81 12.23 24.11
N MET A 35 -32.86 12.53 25.41
CA MET A 35 -31.87 12.04 26.38
C MET A 35 -31.94 10.52 26.53
N VAL A 36 -33.13 9.94 26.63
CA VAL A 36 -33.32 8.48 26.71
C VAL A 36 -32.87 7.81 25.42
N PHE A 37 -33.16 8.39 24.25
CA PHE A 37 -32.66 7.90 22.97
C PHE A 37 -31.13 8.03 22.86
N ALA A 38 -30.54 9.15 23.27
CA ALA A 38 -29.10 9.33 23.31
C ALA A 38 -28.43 8.34 24.29
N ILE A 39 -29.00 8.11 25.47
CA ILE A 39 -28.50 7.16 26.48
C ILE A 39 -28.64 5.70 26.00
N LEU A 40 -29.71 5.35 25.27
CA LEU A 40 -29.92 3.99 24.74
C LEU A 40 -29.12 3.69 23.47
N VAL A 41 -28.93 4.68 22.59
CA VAL A 41 -28.28 4.48 21.28
C VAL A 41 -26.76 4.58 21.37
N THR A 42 -26.21 5.34 22.32
CA THR A 42 -24.75 5.45 22.50
C THR A 42 -24.06 4.12 22.82
N PRO A 43 -24.53 3.27 23.77
CA PRO A 43 -23.91 1.97 24.03
C PRO A 43 -24.08 0.98 22.86
N LEU A 44 -25.15 1.09 22.06
CA LEU A 44 -25.37 0.25 20.87
C LEU A 44 -24.43 0.60 19.71
N ARG A 45 -23.92 1.85 19.66
CA ARG A 45 -22.99 2.32 18.63
C ARG A 45 -21.51 2.23 19.03
N GLN A 46 -21.22 2.11 20.33
CA GLN A 46 -19.85 2.03 20.82
C GLN A 46 -19.04 0.91 20.13
N PRO A 47 -19.58 -0.31 19.93
CA PRO A 47 -18.85 -1.37 19.22
C PRO A 47 -18.49 -1.01 17.76
N TYR A 48 -19.30 -0.19 17.09
CA TYR A 48 -18.97 0.30 15.74
C TYR A 48 -17.89 1.38 15.75
N ARG A 49 -17.82 2.20 16.81
CA ARG A 49 -16.75 3.20 17.00
C ARG A 49 -15.43 2.53 17.30
N ASP A 50 -15.44 1.52 18.15
CA ASP A 50 -14.25 0.73 18.50
C ASP A 50 -13.71 0.01 17.25
N ALA A 51 -14.61 -0.63 16.48
CA ALA A 51 -14.25 -1.25 15.21
C ALA A 51 -13.74 -0.25 14.16
N LEU A 52 -14.31 0.96 14.08
CA LEU A 52 -13.80 2.01 13.20
C LEU A 52 -12.41 2.50 13.62
N ALA A 53 -12.16 2.65 14.92
CA ALA A 53 -10.85 3.00 15.43
C ALA A 53 -9.81 1.92 15.10
N GLN A 54 -10.17 0.65 15.29
CA GLN A 54 -9.32 -0.47 14.94
C GLN A 54 -9.08 -0.59 13.42
N TYR A 55 -10.10 -0.32 12.60
CA TYR A 55 -9.96 -0.23 11.14
C TYR A 55 -8.97 0.87 10.74
N ASN A 56 -9.04 2.04 11.38
CA ASN A 56 -8.09 3.12 11.14
C ASN A 56 -6.63 2.74 11.49
N ASN A 57 -6.42 1.90 12.51
CA ASN A 57 -5.09 1.35 12.81
C ASN A 57 -4.57 0.46 11.65
N VAL A 58 -5.43 -0.36 11.05
CA VAL A 58 -5.10 -1.17 9.86
C VAL A 58 -4.71 -0.26 8.68
N ILE A 59 -5.51 0.77 8.40
CA ILE A 59 -5.22 1.72 7.32
C ILE A 59 -3.92 2.49 7.58
N HIS A 60 -3.66 2.91 8.82
CA HIS A 60 -2.43 3.59 9.19
C HIS A 60 -1.20 2.70 9.00
N ALA A 61 -1.24 1.44 9.44
CA ALA A 61 -0.16 0.47 9.20
C ALA A 61 0.08 0.25 7.69
N GLY A 62 -0.98 0.20 6.89
CA GLY A 62 -0.89 0.11 5.43
C GLY A 62 -0.22 1.33 4.80
N ALA A 63 -0.55 2.53 5.26
CA ALA A 63 0.08 3.77 4.81
C ALA A 63 1.58 3.83 5.14
N LEU A 64 1.97 3.39 6.34
CA LEU A 64 3.37 3.30 6.76
C LEU A 64 4.16 2.29 5.90
N LEU A 65 3.56 1.15 5.56
CA LEU A 65 4.16 0.20 4.61
C LEU A 65 4.37 0.84 3.22
N GLY A 66 3.39 1.60 2.73
CA GLY A 66 3.51 2.35 1.48
C GLY A 66 4.67 3.35 1.50
N ALA A 67 4.81 4.10 2.60
CA ALA A 67 5.91 5.05 2.78
C ALA A 67 7.29 4.36 2.82
N ALA A 68 7.41 3.25 3.55
CA ALA A 68 8.64 2.44 3.60
C ALA A 68 9.00 1.88 2.22
N GLY A 69 8.01 1.47 1.42
CA GLY A 69 8.20 1.03 0.05
C GLY A 69 8.87 2.08 -0.84
N SER A 70 8.52 3.36 -0.70
CA SER A 70 9.16 4.46 -1.42
C SER A 70 10.65 4.60 -1.03
N SER A 71 10.99 4.41 0.24
CA SER A 71 12.38 4.46 0.72
C SER A 71 13.25 3.31 0.22
N LEU A 72 12.64 2.17 -0.17
CA LEU A 72 13.37 1.02 -0.74
C LEU A 72 13.81 1.25 -2.19
N ASN A 73 13.20 2.21 -2.89
CA ASN A 73 13.50 2.56 -4.28
C ASN A 73 14.48 3.74 -4.41
N ALA A 74 15.01 4.26 -3.29
CA ALA A 74 15.97 5.37 -3.32
C ALA A 74 17.29 4.93 -3.97
N SER A 75 17.60 5.50 -5.14
CA SER A 75 18.88 5.30 -5.82
C SER A 75 20.02 5.81 -4.93
N GLY A 76 20.96 4.92 -4.58
CA GLY A 76 22.13 5.26 -3.75
C GLY A 76 22.05 4.83 -2.28
N ALA A 77 21.02 4.10 -1.86
CA ALA A 77 21.00 3.50 -0.52
C ALA A 77 22.17 2.52 -0.33
N THR A 78 22.93 2.67 0.77
CA THR A 78 23.94 1.70 1.20
C THR A 78 23.28 0.36 1.55
N ASP A 79 24.06 -0.72 1.63
CA ASP A 79 23.53 -2.03 2.03
C ASP A 79 22.92 -2.01 3.43
N GLU A 80 23.54 -1.26 4.35
CA GLU A 80 23.01 -1.04 5.69
C GLU A 80 21.66 -0.30 5.66
N GLN A 81 21.57 0.79 4.91
CA GLN A 81 20.33 1.57 4.76
C GLN A 81 19.22 0.72 4.11
N PHE A 82 19.57 -0.04 3.07
CA PHE A 82 18.63 -0.94 2.40
C PHE A 82 18.10 -2.02 3.36
N ASN A 83 18.97 -2.71 4.10
CA ASN A 83 18.56 -3.74 5.04
C ASN A 83 17.68 -3.16 6.16
N LYS A 84 18.03 -1.99 6.69
CA LYS A 84 17.19 -1.28 7.67
C LYS A 84 15.81 -0.94 7.10
N ASN A 85 15.74 -0.49 5.86
CA ASN A 85 14.46 -0.17 5.20
C ASN A 85 13.62 -1.44 4.96
N ILE A 86 14.25 -2.57 4.60
CA ILE A 86 13.57 -3.87 4.45
C ILE A 86 12.98 -4.32 5.79
N ASP A 87 13.76 -4.24 6.88
CA ASP A 87 13.28 -4.64 8.21
C ASP A 87 12.17 -3.73 8.72
N THR A 88 12.27 -2.43 8.44
CA THR A 88 11.19 -1.46 8.72
C THR A 88 9.91 -1.84 7.97
N ALA A 89 10.01 -2.16 6.68
CA ALA A 89 8.86 -2.59 5.88
C ALA A 89 8.26 -3.91 6.40
N ARG A 90 9.08 -4.89 6.80
CA ARG A 90 8.61 -6.14 7.42
C ARG A 90 7.87 -5.91 8.74
N ASN A 91 8.34 -4.98 9.56
CA ASN A 91 7.67 -4.60 10.78
C ASN A 91 6.29 -4.01 10.49
N PHE A 92 6.15 -3.19 9.44
CA PHE A 92 4.84 -2.68 9.01
C PHE A 92 3.93 -3.76 8.43
N VAL A 93 4.45 -4.74 7.67
CA VAL A 93 3.65 -5.91 7.25
C VAL A 93 3.15 -6.69 8.47
N THR A 94 4.00 -6.87 9.48
CA THR A 94 3.64 -7.57 10.73
C THR A 94 2.60 -6.80 11.54
N SER A 95 2.75 -5.48 11.65
CA SER A 95 1.75 -4.61 12.28
C SER A 95 0.42 -4.70 11.54
N LEU A 96 0.42 -4.57 10.20
CA LEU A 96 -0.79 -4.66 9.38
C LEU A 96 -1.52 -5.98 9.60
N LYS A 97 -0.79 -7.10 9.66
CA LYS A 97 -1.35 -8.42 9.98
C LYS A 97 -1.97 -8.45 11.39
N THR A 98 -1.28 -7.89 12.37
CA THR A 98 -1.70 -7.86 13.78
C THR A 98 -2.97 -7.02 13.96
N GLU A 99 -2.98 -5.81 13.42
CA GLU A 99 -4.11 -4.89 13.50
C GLU A 99 -5.34 -5.48 12.78
N ASN A 100 -5.15 -6.16 11.65
CA ASN A 100 -6.26 -6.79 10.93
C ASN A 100 -6.84 -8.01 11.66
N VAL A 101 -6.01 -8.79 12.37
CA VAL A 101 -6.49 -9.86 13.25
C VAL A 101 -7.28 -9.30 14.43
N ALA A 102 -6.85 -8.16 14.99
CA ALA A 102 -7.61 -7.46 16.02
C ALA A 102 -8.94 -6.93 15.49
N LEU A 103 -8.95 -6.32 14.29
CA LEU A 103 -10.18 -5.87 13.62
C LEU A 103 -11.19 -7.02 13.45
N GLY A 104 -10.74 -8.20 13.02
CA GLY A 104 -11.62 -9.36 12.86
C GLY A 104 -12.24 -9.91 14.16
N LYS A 105 -11.79 -9.45 15.33
CA LYS A 105 -12.35 -9.82 16.64
C LYS A 105 -13.42 -8.84 17.12
N GLU A 106 -13.57 -7.70 16.45
CA GLU A 106 -14.57 -6.69 16.79
C GLU A 106 -15.97 -7.25 16.62
N THR A 107 -16.80 -7.12 17.66
CA THR A 107 -18.10 -7.83 17.74
C THR A 107 -18.98 -7.57 16.51
N VAL A 108 -19.00 -6.34 16.01
CA VAL A 108 -19.79 -5.92 14.84
C VAL A 108 -19.32 -6.53 13.51
N LEU A 109 -18.14 -7.15 13.49
CA LEU A 109 -17.55 -7.82 12.31
C LEU A 109 -17.58 -9.35 12.42
N THR A 110 -18.15 -9.90 13.50
CA THR A 110 -18.19 -11.36 13.72
C THR A 110 -19.47 -12.02 13.19
N THR A 111 -20.52 -11.24 12.87
CA THR A 111 -21.79 -11.75 12.35
C THR A 111 -22.42 -10.79 11.33
N GLY A 112 -23.42 -11.26 10.59
CA GLY A 112 -24.26 -10.43 9.72
C GLY A 112 -23.52 -9.74 8.56
N GLU A 113 -23.97 -8.53 8.22
CA GLU A 113 -23.42 -7.72 7.13
C GLU A 113 -21.96 -7.32 7.40
N GLY A 114 -21.64 -6.89 8.63
CA GLY A 114 -20.29 -6.50 9.03
C GLY A 114 -19.27 -7.62 8.82
N LYS A 115 -19.64 -8.88 9.15
CA LYS A 115 -18.80 -10.05 8.83
C LYS A 115 -18.58 -10.22 7.33
N THR A 116 -19.64 -10.13 6.53
CA THR A 116 -19.56 -10.31 5.08
C THR A 116 -18.61 -9.28 4.45
N LEU A 117 -18.72 -8.02 4.89
CA LEU A 117 -17.85 -6.93 4.44
C LEU A 117 -16.40 -7.12 4.90
N TYR A 118 -16.20 -7.49 6.18
CA TYR A 118 -14.87 -7.78 6.71
C TYR A 118 -14.21 -8.96 6.01
N ASP A 119 -14.90 -10.08 5.79
CA ASP A 119 -14.33 -11.26 5.13
C ASP A 119 -13.85 -10.93 3.71
N ALA A 120 -14.64 -10.15 2.96
CA ALA A 120 -14.26 -9.67 1.63
C ALA A 120 -13.03 -8.74 1.65
N TYR A 121 -12.99 -7.80 2.61
CA TYR A 121 -11.84 -6.93 2.83
C TYR A 121 -10.59 -7.72 3.26
N ASN A 122 -10.72 -8.61 4.23
CA ASN A 122 -9.64 -9.42 4.79
C ASN A 122 -9.01 -10.33 3.73
N ALA A 123 -9.81 -10.98 2.88
CA ALA A 123 -9.27 -11.80 1.79
C ALA A 123 -8.33 -11.00 0.87
N LYS A 124 -8.70 -9.76 0.54
CA LYS A 124 -7.88 -8.85 -0.27
C LYS A 124 -6.66 -8.36 0.50
N LEU A 125 -6.81 -7.99 1.77
CA LEU A 125 -5.69 -7.57 2.60
C LEU A 125 -4.66 -8.69 2.81
N GLN A 126 -5.08 -9.95 2.96
CA GLN A 126 -4.17 -11.10 3.04
C GLN A 126 -3.39 -11.30 1.73
N ALA A 127 -4.02 -11.10 0.58
CA ALA A 127 -3.32 -11.12 -0.70
C ALA A 127 -2.28 -9.98 -0.78
N PHE A 128 -2.63 -8.78 -0.31
CA PHE A 128 -1.71 -7.64 -0.21
C PHE A 128 -0.54 -7.89 0.73
N ILE A 129 -0.78 -8.46 1.91
CA ILE A 129 0.26 -8.84 2.89
C ILE A 129 1.18 -9.89 2.29
N THR A 130 0.63 -10.92 1.64
CA THR A 130 1.40 -12.00 1.01
C THR A 130 2.29 -11.45 -0.10
N TYR A 131 1.72 -10.63 -0.99
CA TYR A 131 2.47 -9.98 -2.06
C TYR A 131 3.62 -9.13 -1.53
N ASN A 132 3.37 -8.24 -0.56
CA ASN A 132 4.45 -7.41 -0.01
C ASN A 132 5.51 -8.26 0.73
N THR A 133 5.11 -9.34 1.39
CA THR A 133 6.06 -10.27 2.03
C THR A 133 7.00 -10.89 0.98
N ASN A 134 6.43 -11.35 -0.13
CA ASN A 134 7.17 -11.95 -1.25
C ASN A 134 8.08 -10.92 -1.93
N VAL A 135 7.57 -9.71 -2.22
CA VAL A 135 8.36 -8.61 -2.79
C VAL A 135 9.54 -8.27 -1.90
N LEU A 136 9.36 -8.08 -0.58
CA LEU A 136 10.46 -7.76 0.33
C LEU A 136 11.51 -8.86 0.38
N ALA A 137 11.10 -10.13 0.39
CA ALA A 137 12.01 -11.26 0.34
C ALA A 137 12.75 -11.36 -1.01
N ALA A 138 12.06 -11.10 -2.13
CA ALA A 138 12.66 -11.05 -3.46
C ALA A 138 13.67 -9.90 -3.59
N MET A 139 13.33 -8.69 -3.13
CA MET A 139 14.22 -7.54 -3.10
C MET A 139 15.52 -7.84 -2.36
N GLN A 140 15.43 -8.42 -1.15
CA GLN A 140 16.62 -8.74 -0.35
C GLN A 140 17.51 -9.76 -1.05
N LYS A 141 16.90 -10.73 -1.75
CA LYS A 141 17.62 -11.78 -2.47
C LYS A 141 18.28 -11.29 -3.76
N VAL A 142 17.57 -10.44 -4.50
CA VAL A 142 17.95 -10.04 -5.87
C VAL A 142 18.87 -8.81 -5.86
N ARG A 143 18.70 -7.86 -4.94
CA ARG A 143 19.48 -6.60 -4.91
C ARG A 143 21.00 -6.79 -4.94
N PRO A 144 21.62 -7.70 -4.15
CA PRO A 144 23.07 -7.86 -4.16
C PRO A 144 23.62 -8.20 -5.56
N VAL A 145 22.90 -9.02 -6.31
CA VAL A 145 23.27 -9.39 -7.68
C VAL A 145 23.03 -8.22 -8.64
N LEU A 146 21.89 -7.53 -8.53
CA LEU A 146 21.61 -6.35 -9.38
C LEU A 146 22.60 -5.20 -9.16
N VAL A 147 23.06 -4.98 -7.93
CA VAL A 147 24.09 -3.97 -7.63
C VAL A 147 25.42 -4.35 -8.31
N LEU A 148 25.83 -5.62 -8.21
CA LEU A 148 27.03 -6.12 -8.89
C LEU A 148 26.92 -5.99 -10.41
N CYS A 149 25.77 -6.33 -10.97
CA CYS A 149 25.47 -6.18 -12.40
C CYS A 149 25.52 -4.71 -12.84
N SER A 150 24.91 -3.80 -12.08
CA SER A 150 24.92 -2.36 -12.39
C SER A 150 26.34 -1.76 -12.37
N GLN A 151 27.16 -2.13 -11.38
CA GLN A 151 28.57 -1.73 -11.33
C GLN A 151 29.35 -2.24 -12.55
N SER A 152 29.09 -3.49 -12.96
CA SER A 152 29.69 -4.08 -14.15
C SER A 152 29.26 -3.35 -15.44
N MET A 153 28.07 -2.75 -15.44
CA MET A 153 27.52 -2.00 -16.58
C MET A 153 27.98 -0.55 -16.68
N THR A 154 28.60 0.00 -15.61
CA THR A 154 28.92 1.44 -15.55
C THR A 154 30.05 1.84 -16.52
N ASN A 155 30.86 0.88 -16.99
CA ASN A 155 31.97 1.11 -17.92
C ASN A 155 32.11 -0.03 -18.97
N VAL A 156 31.02 -0.44 -19.63
CA VAL A 156 31.09 -1.49 -20.66
C VAL A 156 31.81 -0.98 -21.91
N SER A 157 33.14 -1.11 -21.90
CA SER A 157 34.02 -1.05 -23.07
C SER A 157 33.89 -2.33 -23.91
N GLU A 158 34.37 -2.29 -25.14
CA GLU A 158 34.42 -3.44 -26.05
C GLU A 158 35.62 -4.37 -25.76
N ASP A 159 36.05 -4.44 -24.49
CA ASP A 159 37.20 -5.25 -24.09
C ASP A 159 36.80 -6.54 -23.37
N VAL A 160 37.74 -7.49 -23.33
CA VAL A 160 37.55 -8.82 -22.74
C VAL A 160 37.22 -8.75 -21.24
N LYS A 161 37.67 -7.71 -20.53
CA LYS A 161 37.38 -7.55 -19.09
C LYS A 161 35.92 -7.14 -18.87
N ALA A 162 35.39 -6.27 -19.72
CA ALA A 162 33.97 -5.93 -19.72
C ALA A 162 33.11 -7.17 -20.03
N ALA A 163 33.49 -7.97 -21.04
CA ALA A 163 32.77 -9.19 -21.36
C ALA A 163 32.72 -10.19 -20.19
N ALA A 164 33.85 -10.42 -19.52
CA ALA A 164 33.93 -11.28 -18.35
C ALA A 164 33.10 -10.78 -17.15
N ALA A 165 33.02 -9.46 -16.95
CA ALA A 165 32.19 -8.86 -15.90
C ALA A 165 30.69 -9.04 -16.18
N VAL A 166 30.27 -8.79 -17.43
CA VAL A 166 28.88 -9.01 -17.88
C VAL A 166 28.50 -10.49 -17.78
N ARG A 167 29.41 -11.41 -18.13
CA ARG A 167 29.22 -12.86 -17.96
C ARG A 167 29.05 -13.25 -16.49
N THR A 168 29.91 -12.73 -15.62
CA THR A 168 29.80 -12.96 -14.18
C THR A 168 28.44 -12.51 -13.63
N CYS A 169 27.92 -11.38 -14.10
CA CYS A 169 26.57 -10.94 -13.75
C CYS A 169 25.50 -11.96 -14.20
N SER A 170 25.54 -12.43 -15.45
CA SER A 170 24.60 -13.44 -15.95
C SER A 170 24.64 -14.73 -15.13
N ASP A 171 25.84 -15.23 -14.80
CA ASP A 171 26.01 -16.45 -14.00
C ASP A 171 25.45 -16.29 -12.59
N LYS A 172 25.66 -15.12 -11.96
CA LYS A 172 25.10 -14.80 -10.65
C LYS A 172 23.58 -14.71 -10.68
N LEU A 173 23.01 -14.14 -11.74
CA LEU A 173 21.55 -14.11 -11.95
C LEU A 173 20.99 -15.52 -12.16
N ASN A 174 21.66 -16.36 -12.97
CA ASN A 174 21.27 -17.75 -13.21
C ASN A 174 21.31 -18.59 -11.92
N ALA A 175 22.25 -18.30 -11.02
CA ALA A 175 22.35 -18.98 -9.72
C ALA A 175 21.25 -18.57 -8.73
N LEU A 176 20.45 -17.52 -9.00
CA LEU A 176 19.33 -17.11 -8.15
C LEU A 176 18.13 -18.05 -8.34
N GLY A 177 18.11 -19.17 -7.62
CA GLY A 177 16.94 -20.04 -7.54
C GLY A 177 15.94 -19.60 -6.46
N GLY A 178 14.65 -19.89 -6.63
CA GLY A 178 13.63 -19.72 -5.59
C GLY A 178 13.37 -18.27 -5.19
N ILE A 179 13.11 -17.39 -6.17
CA ILE A 179 12.69 -16.02 -5.94
C ILE A 179 11.19 -16.05 -5.59
N PRO A 180 10.76 -15.50 -4.44
CA PRO A 180 9.40 -15.70 -3.92
C PRO A 180 8.33 -14.83 -4.62
N ASP A 181 8.73 -13.92 -5.50
CA ASP A 181 7.83 -13.03 -6.23
C ASP A 181 7.97 -13.25 -7.75
N ALA A 182 6.83 -13.28 -8.44
CA ALA A 182 6.77 -13.60 -9.86
C ALA A 182 7.37 -12.48 -10.74
N ASP A 183 7.12 -11.21 -10.39
CA ASP A 183 7.61 -10.06 -11.15
C ASP A 183 9.15 -9.98 -11.04
N TYR A 184 9.69 -10.20 -9.83
CA TYR A 184 11.15 -10.30 -9.64
C TYR A 184 11.77 -11.54 -10.30
N THR A 185 11.05 -12.66 -10.33
CA THR A 185 11.50 -13.88 -11.03
C THR A 185 11.65 -13.59 -12.52
N GLN A 186 10.63 -12.97 -13.13
CA GLN A 186 10.65 -12.58 -14.53
C GLN A 186 11.77 -11.59 -14.84
N LEU A 187 11.97 -10.58 -13.99
CA LEU A 187 13.08 -9.63 -14.12
C LEU A 187 14.44 -10.34 -14.16
N VAL A 188 14.69 -11.24 -13.20
CA VAL A 188 15.97 -11.97 -13.10
C VAL A 188 16.19 -12.85 -14.32
N VAL A 189 15.16 -13.56 -14.80
CA VAL A 189 15.25 -14.40 -16.01
C VAL A 189 15.55 -13.56 -17.24
N SER A 190 14.84 -12.44 -17.44
CA SER A 190 15.06 -11.54 -18.57
C SER A 190 16.47 -10.94 -18.53
N PHE A 191 16.90 -10.44 -17.37
CA PHE A 191 18.24 -9.91 -17.21
C PHE A 191 19.29 -10.99 -17.47
N GLN A 192 19.16 -12.17 -16.88
CA GLN A 192 20.11 -13.27 -17.07
C GLN A 192 20.34 -13.57 -18.56
N ALA A 193 19.26 -13.68 -19.33
CA ALA A 193 19.31 -13.95 -20.76
C ALA A 193 19.98 -12.82 -21.55
N GLU A 194 19.61 -11.56 -21.30
CA GLU A 194 20.18 -10.42 -22.04
C GLU A 194 21.64 -10.13 -21.63
N TYR A 195 22.01 -10.30 -20.36
CA TYR A 195 23.41 -10.23 -19.92
C TYR A 195 24.26 -11.35 -20.57
N ALA A 196 23.71 -12.56 -20.72
CA ALA A 196 24.42 -13.65 -21.40
C ALA A 196 24.68 -13.33 -22.89
N LYS A 197 23.67 -12.77 -23.58
CA LYS A 197 23.81 -12.33 -24.98
C LYS A 197 24.84 -11.22 -25.09
N LEU A 198 24.72 -10.17 -24.29
CA LEU A 198 25.65 -9.04 -24.30
C LEU A 198 27.10 -9.49 -24.09
N ALA A 199 27.31 -10.37 -23.11
CA ALA A 199 28.64 -10.88 -22.82
C ALA A 199 29.22 -11.71 -23.99
N THR A 200 28.37 -12.38 -24.77
CA THR A 200 28.77 -13.15 -25.96
C THR A 200 29.15 -12.22 -27.10
N THR A 201 28.32 -11.20 -27.34
CA THR A 201 28.60 -10.16 -28.34
C THR A 201 29.91 -9.43 -28.05
N LEU A 202 30.19 -9.10 -26.77
CA LEU A 202 31.43 -8.45 -26.38
C LEU A 202 32.67 -9.34 -26.56
N GLU A 203 32.58 -10.64 -26.27
CA GLU A 203 33.65 -11.60 -26.55
C GLU A 203 33.94 -11.71 -28.05
N GLN A 204 32.89 -11.71 -28.88
CA GLN A 204 33.03 -11.74 -30.33
C GLN A 204 33.65 -10.45 -30.86
N LEU A 205 33.21 -9.27 -30.40
CA LEU A 205 33.82 -7.99 -30.76
C LEU A 205 35.31 -7.95 -30.43
N ALA A 206 35.69 -8.44 -29.25
CA ALA A 206 37.08 -8.44 -28.80
C ALA A 206 38.00 -9.40 -29.57
N THR A 207 37.44 -10.37 -30.32
CA THR A 207 38.21 -11.41 -31.04
C THR A 207 38.06 -11.34 -32.56
N THR A 208 37.14 -10.53 -33.07
CA THR A 208 36.90 -10.35 -34.52
C THR A 208 38.06 -9.58 -35.16
N ASP A 209 38.45 -9.98 -36.37
CA ASP A 209 39.46 -9.27 -37.16
C ASP A 209 38.99 -7.84 -37.48
N PRO A 210 39.77 -6.79 -37.15
CA PRO A 210 39.44 -5.41 -37.49
C PRO A 210 39.17 -5.16 -38.99
N ALA A 211 39.68 -6.02 -39.87
CA ALA A 211 39.42 -5.95 -41.31
C ALA A 211 38.01 -6.45 -41.70
N ASP A 212 37.35 -7.25 -40.85
CA ASP A 212 35.99 -7.73 -41.06
C ASP A 212 34.96 -6.69 -40.57
N THR A 213 34.90 -5.58 -41.28
CA THR A 213 34.05 -4.43 -40.93
C THR A 213 32.56 -4.77 -40.94
N ALA A 214 32.14 -5.75 -41.74
CA ALA A 214 30.75 -6.21 -41.80
C ALA A 214 30.35 -6.95 -40.51
N MET A 215 31.19 -7.88 -40.04
CA MET A 215 30.96 -8.59 -38.78
C MET A 215 30.97 -7.64 -37.59
N ILE A 216 31.91 -6.69 -37.54
CA ILE A 216 31.99 -5.68 -36.47
C ILE A 216 30.71 -4.83 -36.43
N GLN A 217 30.19 -4.42 -37.59
CA GLN A 217 28.96 -3.65 -37.68
C GLN A 217 27.75 -4.45 -37.17
N ASP A 218 27.63 -5.72 -37.54
CA ASP A 218 26.56 -6.61 -37.08
C ASP A 218 26.60 -6.80 -35.55
N LEU A 219 27.78 -7.12 -35.00
CA LEU A 219 27.97 -7.27 -33.56
C LEU A 219 27.70 -5.97 -32.78
N THR A 220 28.06 -4.81 -33.34
CA THR A 220 27.75 -3.50 -32.74
C THR A 220 26.24 -3.25 -32.69
N GLN A 221 25.50 -3.68 -33.73
CA GLN A 221 24.04 -3.62 -33.74
C GLN A 221 23.45 -4.58 -32.69
N GLN A 222 23.91 -5.83 -32.64
CA GLN A 222 23.47 -6.80 -31.61
C GLN A 222 23.70 -6.28 -30.19
N ARG A 223 24.84 -5.62 -29.93
CA ARG A 223 25.11 -4.97 -28.64
C ARG A 223 24.08 -3.89 -28.35
N THR A 224 23.78 -3.04 -29.32
CA THR A 224 22.78 -1.95 -29.20
C THR A 224 21.39 -2.51 -28.89
N ASP A 225 20.96 -3.54 -29.64
CA ASP A 225 19.66 -4.18 -29.47
C ASP A 225 19.55 -4.87 -28.10
N THR A 226 20.62 -5.52 -27.65
CA THR A 226 20.66 -6.17 -26.32
C THR A 226 20.57 -5.14 -25.19
N LEU A 227 21.27 -4.00 -25.30
CA LEU A 227 21.15 -2.91 -24.33
C LEU A 227 19.72 -2.32 -24.32
N ALA A 228 19.08 -2.20 -25.48
CA ALA A 228 17.68 -1.80 -25.56
C ALA A 228 16.75 -2.83 -24.89
N ALA A 229 17.01 -4.13 -25.07
CA ALA A 229 16.25 -5.20 -24.42
C ALA A 229 16.39 -5.21 -22.89
N ILE A 230 17.59 -4.93 -22.35
CA ILE A 230 17.82 -4.77 -20.91
C ILE A 230 16.98 -3.61 -20.35
N ASN A 231 16.94 -2.49 -21.06
CA ASN A 231 16.10 -1.35 -20.68
C ASN A 231 14.61 -1.70 -20.75
N ALA A 232 14.17 -2.38 -21.81
CA ALA A 232 12.80 -2.84 -21.97
C ALA A 232 12.36 -3.78 -20.83
N ALA A 233 13.22 -4.72 -20.42
CA ALA A 233 12.95 -5.62 -19.30
C ALA A 233 12.73 -4.85 -17.97
N SER A 234 13.47 -3.76 -17.75
CA SER A 234 13.29 -2.88 -16.57
C SER A 234 11.94 -2.15 -16.62
N THR A 235 11.53 -1.68 -17.80
CA THR A 235 10.23 -1.04 -18.02
C THR A 235 9.10 -2.04 -17.79
N THR A 236 9.15 -3.22 -18.41
CA THR A 236 8.16 -4.28 -18.23
C THR A 236 8.02 -4.70 -16.77
N PHE A 237 9.13 -4.84 -16.04
CA PHE A 237 9.09 -5.10 -14.61
C PHE A 237 8.35 -4.00 -13.84
N SER A 238 8.64 -2.74 -14.13
CA SER A 238 7.99 -1.59 -13.48
C SER A 238 6.48 -1.55 -13.76
N GLU A 239 6.08 -1.82 -15.00
CA GLU A 239 4.68 -1.91 -15.42
C GLU A 239 3.96 -3.08 -14.74
N ASN A 240 4.58 -4.25 -14.69
CA ASN A 240 4.03 -5.44 -14.02
C ASN A 240 3.82 -5.18 -12.53
N VAL A 241 4.83 -4.66 -11.82
CA VAL A 241 4.71 -4.32 -10.39
C VAL A 241 3.58 -3.32 -10.13
N GLN A 242 3.42 -2.31 -10.98
CA GLN A 242 2.32 -1.35 -10.88
C GLN A 242 0.96 -2.00 -11.12
N SER A 243 0.85 -2.84 -12.16
CA SER A 243 -0.37 -3.58 -12.51
C SER A 243 -0.79 -4.55 -11.41
N THR A 244 0.16 -5.35 -10.90
CA THR A 244 -0.03 -6.28 -9.78
C THR A 244 -0.48 -5.51 -8.53
N ARG A 245 0.20 -4.40 -8.20
CA ARG A 245 -0.21 -3.53 -7.06
C ARG A 245 -1.63 -3.03 -7.21
N LYS A 246 -2.02 -2.51 -8.39
CA LYS A 246 -3.39 -2.02 -8.66
C LYS A 246 -4.44 -3.13 -8.53
N THR A 247 -4.10 -4.35 -8.94
CA THR A 247 -5.01 -5.51 -8.86
C THR A 247 -5.24 -5.95 -7.41
N ILE A 248 -4.21 -5.82 -6.57
CA ILE A 248 -4.23 -6.28 -5.18
C ILE A 248 -4.77 -5.19 -4.23
N LEU A 249 -4.50 -3.92 -4.49
CA LEU A 249 -5.08 -2.77 -3.76
C LEU A 249 -6.52 -2.53 -4.22
N THR A 250 -7.49 -3.06 -3.48
CA THR A 250 -8.91 -2.89 -3.79
C THR A 250 -9.56 -1.83 -2.90
N THR A 251 -9.74 -0.63 -3.45
CA THR A 251 -10.43 0.50 -2.78
C THR A 251 -11.88 0.18 -2.45
N ASP A 252 -12.54 -0.66 -3.26
CA ASP A 252 -13.99 -0.86 -3.16
C ASP A 252 -14.41 -1.66 -1.91
N THR A 253 -13.70 -2.75 -1.58
CA THR A 253 -14.00 -3.53 -0.37
C THR A 253 -13.61 -2.78 0.89
N GLN A 254 -12.52 -2.02 0.82
CA GLN A 254 -12.08 -1.11 1.88
C GLN A 254 -13.15 -0.04 2.15
N GLN A 255 -13.60 0.66 1.10
CA GLN A 255 -14.59 1.73 1.20
C GLN A 255 -15.94 1.21 1.72
N LYS A 256 -16.40 0.05 1.27
CA LYS A 256 -17.65 -0.56 1.76
C LYS A 256 -17.60 -0.86 3.26
N LEU A 257 -16.48 -1.41 3.75
CA LEU A 257 -16.31 -1.68 5.18
C LEU A 257 -16.25 -0.38 5.98
N GLU A 258 -15.54 0.62 5.48
CA GLU A 258 -15.44 1.94 6.11
C GLU A 258 -16.79 2.66 6.19
N ASP A 259 -17.56 2.67 5.09
CA ASP A 259 -18.88 3.29 5.01
C ASP A 259 -19.87 2.60 5.94
N TYR A 260 -19.81 1.27 6.03
CA TYR A 260 -20.60 0.49 6.99
C TYR A 260 -20.28 0.92 8.43
N LEU A 261 -19.00 0.94 8.81
CA LEU A 261 -18.55 1.33 10.15
C LEU A 261 -18.90 2.79 10.49
N LYS A 262 -18.73 3.72 9.54
CA LYS A 262 -19.07 5.15 9.72
C LYS A 262 -20.58 5.36 9.86
N THR A 263 -21.37 4.75 8.98
CA THR A 263 -22.83 4.88 9.01
C THR A 263 -23.40 4.43 10.35
N HIS A 264 -22.91 3.30 10.87
CA HIS A 264 -23.40 2.73 12.11
C HIS A 264 -22.78 3.35 13.38
N SER A 265 -21.64 4.03 13.29
CA SER A 265 -21.00 4.74 14.42
C SER A 265 -21.45 6.20 14.61
N SER A 266 -21.98 6.81 13.55
CA SER A 266 -22.44 8.22 13.56
C SER A 266 -23.83 8.40 14.18
N VAL A 267 -24.06 9.59 14.75
CA VAL A 267 -25.43 10.05 15.06
C VAL A 267 -25.92 10.76 13.81
N VAL A 268 -26.85 10.14 13.07
CA VAL A 268 -27.62 10.89 12.08
C VAL A 268 -28.43 11.93 12.85
N GLY A 269 -27.92 13.16 12.88
CA GLY A 269 -28.69 14.34 13.22
C GLY A 269 -29.64 14.60 12.07
N VAL A 270 -30.92 14.33 12.30
CA VAL A 270 -32.03 14.94 11.54
C VAL A 270 -32.11 16.41 11.92
#